data_AF-A0A7J4V405-F1
#
_entry.id   AF-A0A7J4V405-F1
#
_cell.length_a   1.000
_cell.length_b   1.000
_cell.length_c   1.000
_cell.angle_alpha   90.00
_cell.angle_beta   90.00
_cell.angle_gamma   90.00
#
_symmetry.space_group_name_H-M   'P 1'
#
loop_
_entity.id
_entity.type
_entity.pdbx_description
1 polymer ?
#
loop_
_entity_poly.entity_id
_entity_poly.type
_entity_poly.pdbx_seq_one_letter_code
_entity_poly.pdbx_strand_id
1 'polypeptide(L)'
;LECLRRAHVACIVKGTSFRPPPHATVMLIDEDGTVIGRELLPGDKVEEEPGRKTLYLGKDFVMFYDGRSGRNARFVLPPVPFAEVEALPFAARVVSSSPSTMGDLHIRRCAGLDDDPKLATVLIGFDIGR
;
A
#
# COMPACT_ATOMS: atom_id res chain seq x y z
N LEU A 1 -9.65 -3.42 5.12
CA LEU A 1 -10.39 -2.74 6.22
C LEU A 1 -9.79 -2.97 7.61
N GLU A 2 -8.74 -3.79 7.78
CA GLU A 2 -8.16 -4.09 9.11
C GLU A 2 -7.80 -2.83 9.91
N CYS A 3 -7.22 -1.82 9.27
CA CYS A 3 -6.89 -0.53 9.87
C CYS A 3 -8.09 0.15 10.56
N LEU A 4 -9.26 0.12 9.94
CA LEU A 4 -10.48 0.72 10.48
C LEU A 4 -11.13 -0.10 11.61
N ARG A 5 -10.61 -1.31 11.89
CA ARG A 5 -11.09 -2.17 12.99
C ARG A 5 -10.32 -1.95 14.30
N ARG A 6 -9.33 -1.05 14.31
CA ARG A 6 -8.57 -0.69 15.51
C ARG A 6 -9.34 0.31 16.37
N ALA A 7 -9.00 0.39 17.65
CA ALA A 7 -9.67 1.29 18.59
C ALA A 7 -9.47 2.77 18.24
N HIS A 8 -8.29 3.10 17.70
CA HIS A 8 -7.94 4.44 17.24
C HIS A 8 -7.46 4.40 15.80
N VAL A 9 -7.84 5.42 15.02
CA VAL A 9 -7.37 5.61 13.65
C VAL A 9 -6.94 7.06 13.47
N ALA A 10 -5.65 7.26 13.19
CA ALA A 10 -5.14 8.55 12.74
C ALA A 10 -5.17 8.62 11.21
N CYS A 11 -5.61 9.75 10.66
CA CYS A 11 -5.55 10.03 9.23
C CYS A 11 -4.53 11.14 9.00
N ILE A 12 -3.51 10.86 8.20
CA ILE A 12 -2.47 11.84 7.86
C ILE A 12 -2.38 11.99 6.34
N VAL A 13 -1.98 13.18 5.87
CA VAL A 13 -1.56 13.38 4.48
C VAL A 13 -0.05 13.55 4.47
N LYS A 14 0.65 12.67 3.75
CA LYS A 14 2.10 12.71 3.60
C LYS A 14 2.49 13.37 2.28
N GLY A 15 3.66 14.02 2.26
CA GLY A 15 4.35 14.47 1.05
C GLY A 15 5.58 13.61 0.73
N THR A 16 6.45 14.13 -0.12
CA THR A 16 7.68 13.44 -0.57
C THR A 16 8.78 13.33 0.49
N SER A 17 8.64 14.02 1.64
CA SER A 17 9.60 13.94 2.74
C SER A 17 9.45 12.68 3.59
N PHE A 18 8.36 11.93 3.42
CA PHE A 18 8.18 10.65 4.09
C PHE A 18 9.13 9.60 3.53
N ARG A 19 9.60 8.71 4.40
CA ARG A 19 10.35 7.53 3.98
C ARG A 19 9.52 6.71 2.95
N PRO A 20 10.18 6.01 2.02
CA PRO A 20 9.53 4.99 1.24
C PRO A 20 8.82 3.95 2.14
N PRO A 21 7.75 3.30 1.65
CA PRO A 21 7.17 2.18 2.36
C PRO A 21 8.18 1.03 2.44
N PRO A 22 8.13 0.19 3.49
CA PRO A 22 9.06 -0.93 3.67
C PRO A 22 8.86 -2.05 2.64
N HIS A 23 7.68 -2.12 2.03
CA HIS A 23 7.30 -3.08 0.99
C HIS A 23 6.23 -2.50 0.07
N ALA A 24 6.01 -3.15 -1.07
CA ALA A 24 5.05 -2.71 -2.09
C ALA A 24 3.67 -2.41 -1.50
N THR A 25 3.11 -1.25 -1.85
CA THR A 25 1.83 -0.77 -1.32
C THR A 25 0.66 -0.98 -2.27
N VAL A 26 0.96 -1.48 -3.47
CA VAL A 26 0.00 -1.91 -4.47
C VAL A 26 0.42 -3.28 -5.00
N MET A 27 -0.49 -4.25 -4.90
CA MET A 27 -0.32 -5.59 -5.43
C MET A 27 -1.47 -5.91 -6.39
N LEU A 28 -1.18 -6.65 -7.46
CA LEU A 28 -2.20 -7.28 -8.32
C LEU A 28 -2.28 -8.74 -7.93
N ILE A 29 -3.44 -9.16 -7.45
CA ILE A 29 -3.68 -10.51 -6.90
C ILE A 29 -4.85 -11.13 -7.65
N ASP A 30 -4.71 -12.39 -8.09
CA ASP A 30 -5.80 -13.14 -8.73
C ASP A 30 -6.78 -13.77 -7.72
N GLU A 31 -7.79 -14.48 -8.23
CA GLU A 31 -8.81 -15.10 -7.37
C GLU A 31 -8.26 -16.15 -6.40
N ASP A 32 -7.17 -16.83 -6.76
CA ASP A 32 -6.53 -17.86 -5.96
C ASP A 32 -5.56 -17.28 -4.92
N GLY A 33 -5.38 -15.94 -4.90
CA GLY A 33 -4.47 -15.26 -3.99
C GLY A 33 -3.04 -15.17 -4.49
N THR A 34 -2.78 -15.53 -5.75
CA THR A 34 -1.45 -15.45 -6.37
C THR A 34 -1.10 -14.00 -6.66
N VAL A 35 0.07 -13.55 -6.21
CA VAL A 35 0.60 -12.22 -6.57
C VAL A 35 1.11 -12.27 -8.01
N ILE A 36 0.35 -11.67 -8.91
CA ILE A 36 0.66 -11.58 -10.35
C ILE A 36 1.19 -10.20 -10.75
N GLY A 37 1.38 -9.29 -9.80
CA GLY A 37 2.03 -8.01 -10.03
C GLY A 37 2.20 -7.21 -8.76
N ARG A 38 3.13 -6.26 -8.77
CA ARG A 38 3.39 -5.38 -7.62
C ARG A 38 4.01 -4.07 -8.06
N GLU A 39 3.83 -3.07 -7.22
CA GLU A 39 4.64 -1.84 -7.24
C GLU A 39 6.13 -2.19 -7.07
N LEU A 40 6.97 -1.44 -7.80
CA LEU A 40 8.42 -1.46 -7.65
C LEU A 40 8.85 -0.27 -6.81
N LEU A 41 9.51 -0.55 -5.70
CA LEU A 41 10.12 0.48 -4.86
C LEU A 41 11.53 0.83 -5.37
N PRO A 42 12.05 2.02 -5.03
CA PRO A 42 13.42 2.39 -5.39
C PRO A 42 14.44 1.34 -4.94
N GLY A 43 15.20 0.79 -5.88
CA GLY A 43 16.22 -0.23 -5.62
C GLY A 43 15.71 -1.68 -5.71
N ASP A 44 14.40 -1.89 -5.92
CA ASP A 44 13.87 -3.23 -6.15
C ASP A 44 14.48 -3.86 -7.39
N LYS A 45 14.83 -5.14 -7.25
CA LYS A 45 15.20 -6.01 -8.37
C LYS A 45 14.06 -6.99 -8.62
N VAL A 46 13.76 -7.20 -9.89
CA VAL A 46 12.82 -8.23 -10.31
C VAL A 46 13.61 -9.45 -10.72
N GLU A 47 13.45 -10.55 -9.97
CA GLU A 47 14.05 -11.82 -10.32
C GLU A 47 13.29 -12.45 -11.48
N GLU A 48 14.03 -12.93 -12.49
CA GLU A 48 13.43 -13.69 -13.58
C GLU A 48 13.25 -15.14 -13.17
N GLU A 49 12.02 -15.64 -13.33
CA GLU A 49 11.67 -17.03 -13.02
C GLU A 49 11.45 -17.81 -14.34
N PRO A 50 12.06 -18.99 -14.52
CA PRO A 50 11.83 -19.80 -15.70
C PRO A 50 10.34 -20.12 -15.91
N GLY A 51 9.83 -19.86 -17.10
CA GLY A 51 8.41 -20.08 -17.43
C GLY A 51 7.46 -18.95 -17.02
N ARG A 52 7.98 -17.87 -16.41
CA ARG A 52 7.21 -16.68 -16.03
C ARG A 52 7.74 -15.46 -16.77
N LYS A 53 6.88 -14.76 -17.50
CA LYS A 53 7.20 -13.52 -18.21
C LYS A 53 7.01 -12.33 -17.28
N THR A 54 8.02 -11.48 -17.21
CA THR A 54 7.96 -10.20 -16.51
C THR A 54 7.51 -9.10 -17.48
N LEU A 55 6.44 -8.40 -17.15
CA LEU A 55 5.88 -7.32 -17.96
C LEU A 55 5.88 -6.03 -17.14
N TYR A 56 6.57 -4.99 -17.62
CA TYR A 56 6.62 -3.70 -16.93
C TYR A 56 5.44 -2.83 -17.36
N LEU A 57 4.62 -2.42 -16.39
CA LEU A 57 3.52 -1.48 -16.61
C LEU A 57 3.96 -0.09 -16.15
N GLY A 58 4.66 0.61 -17.03
CA GLY A 58 5.35 1.85 -16.66
C GLY A 58 6.61 1.59 -15.83
N LYS A 59 7.08 2.63 -15.14
CA LYS A 59 8.35 2.59 -14.40
C LYS A 59 8.26 1.93 -13.01
N ASP A 60 7.09 2.01 -12.38
CA ASP A 60 6.94 1.72 -10.94
C ASP A 60 6.02 0.51 -10.68
N PHE A 61 5.67 -0.26 -11.71
CA PHE A 61 4.82 -1.45 -11.55
C PHE A 61 5.24 -2.58 -12.48
N VAL A 62 5.26 -3.80 -11.95
CA VAL A 62 5.58 -5.01 -12.70
C VAL A 62 4.47 -6.03 -12.58
N MET A 63 4.21 -6.76 -13.66
CA MET A 63 3.32 -7.91 -13.71
C MET A 63 4.12 -9.17 -14.05
N PHE A 64 3.63 -10.30 -13.56
CA PHE A 64 4.21 -11.60 -13.78
C PHE A 64 3.18 -12.52 -14.43
N TYR A 65 3.50 -13.04 -15.60
CA TYR A 65 2.59 -13.81 -16.43
C TYR A 65 3.16 -15.19 -16.75
N ASP A 66 2.48 -16.24 -16.31
CA ASP A 66 2.83 -17.64 -16.54
C ASP A 66 1.86 -18.36 -17.53
N GLY A 67 0.89 -17.62 -18.08
CA GLY A 67 -0.15 -18.17 -18.96
C GLY A 67 -1.33 -18.83 -18.26
N ARG A 68 -1.37 -18.85 -16.92
CA ARG A 68 -2.40 -19.53 -16.11
C ARG A 68 -3.02 -18.61 -15.07
N SER A 69 -2.19 -17.83 -14.39
CA SER A 69 -2.57 -16.91 -13.32
C SER A 69 -3.23 -15.64 -13.87
N GLY A 70 -4.07 -14.99 -13.06
CA GLY A 70 -4.67 -13.69 -13.41
C GLY A 70 -6.17 -13.66 -13.63
N ARG A 71 -6.87 -14.77 -13.41
CA ARG A 71 -8.34 -14.79 -13.44
C ARG A 71 -8.90 -13.93 -12.31
N ASN A 72 -9.87 -13.08 -12.63
CA ASN A 72 -10.53 -12.16 -11.68
C ASN A 72 -9.54 -11.34 -10.84
N ALA A 73 -8.41 -10.93 -11.44
CA ALA A 73 -7.39 -10.17 -10.77
C ALA A 73 -7.89 -8.80 -10.28
N ARG A 74 -7.42 -8.40 -9.10
CA ARG A 74 -7.77 -7.15 -8.45
C ARG A 74 -6.54 -6.49 -7.82
N PHE A 75 -6.55 -5.17 -7.82
CA PHE A 75 -5.59 -4.40 -7.05
C PHE A 75 -5.92 -4.47 -5.57
N VAL A 76 -4.92 -4.81 -4.77
CA VAL A 76 -4.98 -4.87 -3.32
C VAL A 76 -3.94 -3.91 -2.75
N LEU A 77 -4.37 -3.11 -1.77
CA LEU A 77 -3.49 -2.26 -0.98
C LEU A 77 -3.24 -3.00 0.34
N PRO A 78 -2.10 -3.69 0.49
CA PRO A 78 -1.83 -4.49 1.68
C PRO A 78 -1.66 -3.60 2.92
N PRO A 79 -1.86 -4.16 4.12
CA PRO A 79 -1.46 -3.50 5.34
C PRO A 79 0.06 -3.25 5.35
N VAL A 80 0.45 -2.08 5.84
CA VAL A 80 1.86 -1.68 5.94
C VAL A 80 2.17 -1.35 7.40
N PRO A 81 3.27 -1.89 7.96
CA PRO A 81 3.79 -1.47 9.27
C PRO A 81 4.04 0.03 9.32
N PHE A 82 3.93 0.60 10.51
CA PHE A 82 4.16 2.02 10.72
C PHE A 82 5.08 2.22 11.91
N ALA A 83 6.38 2.08 11.65
CA ALA A 83 7.44 2.03 12.65
C ALA A 83 7.39 3.20 13.65
N GLU A 84 7.04 4.40 13.18
CA GLU A 84 6.95 5.61 14.01
C GLU A 84 5.88 5.49 15.11
N VAL A 85 4.79 4.79 14.84
CA VAL A 85 3.73 4.53 15.82
C VAL A 85 4.01 3.24 16.59
N GLU A 86 4.60 2.22 15.96
CA GLU A 86 5.04 0.99 16.64
C GLU A 86 6.10 1.25 17.73
N ALA A 87 6.92 2.29 17.56
CA ALA A 87 7.91 2.71 18.54
C ALA A 87 7.32 3.37 19.80
N LEU A 88 6.03 3.72 19.79
CA LEU A 88 5.36 4.34 20.94
C LEU A 88 5.03 3.27 21.98
N PRO A 89 5.49 3.40 23.25
CA PRO A 89 5.32 2.36 24.27
C PRO A 89 3.86 1.96 24.56
N PHE A 90 2.92 2.86 24.29
CA PHE A 90 1.50 2.64 24.52
C PHE A 90 0.76 2.09 23.29
N ALA A 91 1.38 2.04 22.11
CA ALA A 91 0.72 1.63 20.89
C ALA A 91 0.81 0.11 20.71
N ALA A 92 -0.31 -0.53 20.42
CA ALA A 92 -0.41 -1.96 20.15
C ALA A 92 -1.12 -2.22 18.83
N ARG A 93 -0.82 -3.37 18.20
CA ARG A 93 -1.48 -3.86 16.97
C ARG A 93 -1.52 -2.82 15.85
N VAL A 94 -0.44 -2.04 15.70
CA VAL A 94 -0.34 -0.99 14.70
C VAL A 94 -0.47 -1.58 13.30
N VAL A 95 -1.24 -0.91 12.46
CA VAL A 95 -1.38 -1.24 11.04
C VAL A 95 -1.70 0.04 10.29
N SER A 96 -1.08 0.25 9.14
CA SER A 96 -1.44 1.35 8.25
C SER A 96 -2.00 0.84 6.92
N SER A 97 -2.83 1.66 6.29
CA SER A 97 -3.39 1.39 4.97
C SER A 97 -3.68 2.69 4.23
N SER A 98 -3.63 2.62 2.90
CA SER A 98 -4.06 3.73 2.05
C SER A 98 -5.55 3.59 1.73
N PRO A 99 -6.32 4.70 1.69
CA PRO A 99 -7.67 4.68 1.13
C PRO A 99 -7.61 4.40 -0.39
N SER A 100 -8.78 4.15 -1.00
CA SER A 100 -8.89 4.10 -2.46
C SER A 100 -8.50 5.46 -3.07
N THR A 101 -8.17 5.49 -4.37
CA THR A 101 -7.83 6.74 -5.08
C THR A 101 -8.88 7.83 -4.89
N MET A 102 -10.17 7.47 -4.94
CA MET A 102 -11.26 8.42 -4.71
C MET A 102 -11.37 8.85 -3.24
N GLY A 103 -11.08 7.95 -2.30
CA GLY A 103 -11.04 8.26 -0.88
C GLY A 103 -9.89 9.20 -0.51
N ASP A 104 -8.70 8.99 -1.08
CA ASP A 104 -7.55 9.88 -0.95
C ASP A 104 -7.89 11.30 -1.45
N LEU A 105 -8.41 11.40 -2.68
CA LEU A 105 -8.81 12.68 -3.26
C LEU A 105 -9.86 13.40 -2.42
N HIS A 106 -10.84 12.67 -1.89
CA HIS A 106 -11.86 13.24 -1.02
C HIS A 106 -11.25 13.81 0.27
N ILE A 107 -10.38 13.05 0.95
CA ILE A 107 -9.72 13.48 2.19
C ILE A 107 -8.84 14.71 1.95
N ARG A 108 -8.03 14.72 0.89
CA ARG A 108 -7.18 15.87 0.54
C ARG A 108 -8.01 17.13 0.29
N ARG A 109 -9.12 17.01 -0.45
CA ARG A 109 -10.05 18.14 -0.69
C ARG A 109 -10.68 18.65 0.60
N CYS A 110 -11.13 17.76 1.50
CA CYS A 110 -11.67 18.15 2.80
C CYS A 110 -10.64 18.87 3.67
N ALA A 111 -9.35 18.55 3.52
CA ALA A 111 -8.24 19.23 4.19
C ALA A 111 -7.81 20.55 3.51
N GLY A 112 -8.47 20.96 2.41
CA GLY A 112 -8.10 22.16 1.65
C GLY A 112 -6.77 22.04 0.89
N LEU A 113 -6.33 20.81 0.60
CA LEU A 113 -5.09 20.56 -0.12
C LEU A 113 -5.35 20.48 -1.63
N ASP A 114 -4.38 20.96 -2.41
CA ASP A 114 -4.41 20.89 -3.87
C ASP A 114 -4.39 19.45 -4.38
N ASP A 115 -4.81 19.29 -5.64
CA ASP A 115 -4.67 18.01 -6.33
C ASP A 115 -3.23 17.75 -6.78
N ASP A 116 -2.34 17.58 -5.81
CA ASP A 116 -0.91 17.29 -6.03
C ASP A 116 -0.65 15.78 -5.94
N PRO A 117 -0.15 15.13 -7.02
CA PRO A 117 0.19 13.70 -7.01
C PRO A 117 1.32 13.33 -6.04
N LYS A 118 2.04 14.30 -5.47
CA LYS A 118 3.04 14.10 -4.41
C LYS A 118 2.43 13.88 -3.04
N LEU A 119 1.15 14.23 -2.87
CA LEU A 119 0.42 14.04 -1.63
C LEU A 119 -0.29 12.69 -1.64
N ALA A 120 -0.27 12.01 -0.51
CA ALA A 120 -1.02 10.77 -0.33
C ALA A 120 -1.53 10.65 1.10
N THR A 121 -2.73 10.13 1.25
CA THR A 121 -3.35 9.87 2.55
C THR A 121 -2.90 8.51 3.09
N VAL A 122 -2.57 8.47 4.39
CA VAL A 122 -2.30 7.25 5.13
C VAL A 122 -3.24 7.19 6.33
N LEU A 123 -3.93 6.07 6.48
CA LEU A 123 -4.70 5.73 7.67
C LEU A 123 -3.83 4.84 8.55
N ILE A 124 -3.73 5.17 9.85
CA ILE A 124 -2.91 4.44 10.82
C ILE A 124 -3.81 4.02 11.96
N GLY A 125 -4.13 2.72 12.00
CA GLY A 125 -4.94 2.10 13.04
C GLY A 125 -4.05 1.53 14.14
N PHE A 126 -4.40 1.77 15.39
CA PHE A 126 -3.71 1.19 16.54
C PHE A 126 -4.66 1.05 17.74
N ASP A 127 -4.30 0.13 18.63
CA ASP A 127 -4.92 -0.03 19.94
C ASP A 127 -4.00 0.60 21.00
N ILE A 128 -4.54 0.96 22.16
CA ILE A 128 -3.74 1.40 23.32
C ILE A 128 -3.50 0.20 24.22
N GLY A 129 -2.24 -0.21 24.36
CA GLY A 129 -1.80 -1.22 25.31
C GLY A 129 -1.88 -0.67 26.74
N ARG A 130 -2.34 -1.51 27.68
CA ARG A 130 -2.21 -1.24 29.12
C ARG A 130 -0.84 -1.65 29.61
#